data_AF-A0AAW2ZF60-F1
#
_entry.id   AF-A0AAW2ZF60-F1
#
_cell.length_a   1.000
_cell.length_b   1.000
_cell.length_c   1.000
_cell.angle_alpha   90.00
_cell.angle_beta   90.00
_cell.angle_gamma   90.00
#
_symmetry.space_group_name_H-M   'P 1'
#
loop_
_entity.id
_entity.type
_entity.pdbx_description
1 polymer ?
#
loop_
_entity_poly.entity_id
_entity_poly.type
_entity_poly.pdbx_seq_one_letter_code
_entity_poly.pdbx_strand_id
1 'polypeptide(L)'
;MDKFKSAMNRTAQTINEKLGKSETTVDENYDNLFRIFTSSESVASNFSKHSSNLIDNFNTMTSLLCFVAEDLTELYKNDEDPRKRNLAEEITTISNEIEELGVKRFQTQLLTHVVNPTNEYLEKFKEVKKLCSKRNDTLKEYDYFRNRVMKLSETPGGNKDPLKLPKEKEKLNTAKGDYELTQQVAMERMQELVDMKTIVFNDVTEQTIGNLIQYSDQVKASLDKMSKFAAKPLEGNVPSVVSPKSTTSPISPPSASARKPPATSNPLPPSFNCEWYYLDENVNQLGPVTFPQLKQKYKQGSLNPKTHVFGADMADWATIDSVPQLVSHLSSS
;
A
#
# COMPACT_ATOMS: atom_id res chain seq x y z
N MET A 1 13.45 -10.99 36.38
CA MET A 1 12.35 -11.99 36.44
C MET A 1 10.99 -11.42 36.00
N ASP A 2 10.72 -10.11 36.11
CA ASP A 2 9.39 -9.56 35.84
C ASP A 2 8.99 -9.49 34.36
N LYS A 3 9.92 -9.22 33.43
CA LYS A 3 9.62 -9.23 31.98
C LYS A 3 9.12 -10.60 31.48
N PHE A 4 9.66 -11.69 32.03
CA PHE A 4 9.24 -13.05 31.69
C PHE A 4 7.82 -13.34 32.19
N LYS A 5 7.49 -12.91 33.41
CA LYS A 5 6.14 -13.04 33.97
C LYS A 5 5.11 -12.20 33.20
N SER A 6 5.44 -10.96 32.86
CA SER A 6 4.58 -10.10 32.02
C SER A 6 4.37 -10.72 30.62
N ALA A 7 5.43 -11.26 30.00
CA ALA A 7 5.30 -12.00 28.74
C ALA A 7 4.37 -13.22 28.86
N MET A 8 4.49 -14.03 29.91
CA MET A 8 3.59 -15.16 30.15
C MET A 8 2.14 -14.73 30.34
N ASN A 9 1.88 -13.65 31.08
CA ASN A 9 0.53 -13.12 31.29
C ASN A 9 -0.11 -12.70 29.96
N ARG A 10 0.63 -11.99 29.11
CA ARG A 10 0.17 -11.55 27.77
C ARG A 10 -0.13 -12.73 26.84
N THR A 11 0.71 -13.77 26.87
CA THR A 11 0.47 -15.01 26.13
C THR A 11 -0.77 -15.73 26.63
N ALA A 12 -0.97 -15.83 27.95
CA ALA A 12 -2.15 -16.45 28.54
C ALA A 12 -3.45 -15.71 28.17
N GLN A 13 -3.43 -14.37 28.18
CA GLN A 13 -4.57 -13.56 27.76
C GLN A 13 -4.89 -13.77 26.27
N THR A 14 -3.88 -13.75 25.40
CA THR A 14 -4.06 -14.01 23.95
C THR A 14 -4.73 -15.37 23.67
N ILE A 15 -4.39 -16.40 24.45
CA ILE A 15 -5.02 -17.73 24.33
C ILE A 15 -6.48 -17.68 24.79
N ASN A 16 -6.79 -17.00 25.90
CA ASN A 16 -8.16 -16.91 26.41
C ASN A 16 -9.08 -16.13 25.49
N GLU A 17 -8.59 -15.06 24.86
CA GLU A 17 -9.31 -14.28 23.85
C GLU A 17 -9.69 -15.15 22.64
N LYS A 18 -8.72 -15.88 22.08
CA LYS A 18 -8.95 -16.80 20.96
C LYS A 18 -9.94 -17.92 21.30
N LEU A 19 -10.07 -18.28 22.58
CA LEU A 19 -11.01 -19.30 23.06
C LEU A 19 -12.37 -18.72 23.47
N GLY A 20 -12.60 -17.41 23.35
CA GLY A 20 -13.84 -16.74 23.78
C GLY A 20 -14.07 -16.77 25.29
N LYS A 21 -13.02 -16.98 26.09
CA LYS A 21 -13.09 -17.16 27.56
C LYS A 21 -12.80 -15.89 28.36
N SER A 22 -12.68 -14.74 27.69
CA SER A 22 -12.39 -13.44 28.31
C SER A 22 -13.08 -12.31 27.55
N GLU A 23 -13.60 -11.34 28.29
CA GLU A 23 -13.98 -10.04 27.73
C GLU A 23 -12.71 -9.28 27.28
N THR A 24 -12.84 -8.54 26.18
CA THR A 24 -11.76 -7.70 25.61
C THR A 24 -12.19 -6.24 25.63
N THR A 25 -11.23 -5.35 25.86
CA THR A 25 -11.48 -3.92 25.77
C THR A 25 -11.56 -3.50 24.29
N VAL A 26 -12.67 -2.84 23.91
CA VAL A 26 -12.87 -2.23 22.59
C VAL A 26 -12.68 -0.72 22.71
N ASP A 27 -11.87 -0.13 21.82
CA ASP A 27 -11.58 1.30 21.79
C ASP A 27 -11.79 1.84 20.37
N GLU A 28 -13.02 2.26 20.07
CA GLU A 28 -13.41 2.71 18.73
C GLU A 28 -12.63 3.95 18.27
N ASN A 29 -12.25 4.83 19.20
CA ASN A 29 -11.48 6.03 18.88
C ASN A 29 -10.06 5.67 18.46
N TYR A 30 -9.41 4.78 19.22
CA TYR A 30 -8.10 4.24 18.87
C TYR A 30 -8.16 3.50 17.53
N ASP A 31 -9.15 2.62 17.34
CA ASP A 31 -9.26 1.80 16.14
C ASP A 31 -9.45 2.66 14.88
N ASN A 32 -10.28 3.71 14.96
CA ASN A 32 -10.46 4.64 13.85
C ASN A 32 -9.16 5.42 13.55
N LEU A 33 -8.49 5.94 14.58
CA LEU A 33 -7.22 6.66 14.40
C LEU A 33 -6.11 5.75 13.86
N PHE A 34 -6.00 4.53 14.36
CA PHE A 34 -5.04 3.54 13.91
C PHE A 34 -5.28 3.15 12.43
N ARG A 35 -6.54 3.04 12.01
CA ARG A 35 -6.90 2.83 10.60
C ARG A 35 -6.44 4.00 9.72
N ILE A 36 -6.65 5.25 10.15
CA ILE A 36 -6.19 6.44 9.41
C ILE A 36 -4.66 6.49 9.36
N PHE A 37 -3.99 6.21 10.48
CA PHE A 37 -2.54 6.13 10.61
C PHE A 37 -1.94 5.10 9.64
N THR A 38 -2.40 3.85 9.70
CA THR A 38 -1.93 2.77 8.79
C THR A 38 -2.23 3.04 7.33
N SER A 39 -3.41 3.59 7.02
CA SER A 39 -3.74 4.01 5.66
C SER A 39 -2.80 5.12 5.16
N SER A 40 -2.46 6.08 6.02
CA SER A 40 -1.55 7.18 5.67
C SER A 40 -0.14 6.67 5.39
N GLU A 41 0.37 5.72 6.20
CA GLU A 41 1.65 5.06 5.97
C GLU A 41 1.69 4.34 4.61
N SER A 42 0.64 3.55 4.31
CA SER A 42 0.57 2.77 3.08
C SER A 42 0.56 3.66 1.84
N VAL A 43 -0.24 4.73 1.86
CA VAL A 43 -0.31 5.69 0.74
C VAL A 43 1.02 6.40 0.55
N ALA A 44 1.65 6.88 1.62
CA ALA A 44 2.95 7.55 1.54
C ALA A 44 4.07 6.60 1.03
N SER A 45 4.06 5.34 1.47
CA SER A 45 5.03 4.33 1.02
C SER A 45 4.88 4.02 -0.47
N ASN A 46 3.65 3.83 -0.93
CA ASN A 46 3.37 3.62 -2.35
C ASN A 46 3.74 4.85 -3.19
N PHE A 47 3.46 6.06 -2.70
CA PHE A 47 3.83 7.30 -3.37
C PHE A 47 5.35 7.43 -3.53
N SER A 48 6.13 7.18 -2.47
CA SER A 48 7.60 7.19 -2.54
C SER A 48 8.12 6.18 -3.57
N LYS A 49 7.61 4.94 -3.50
CA LYS A 49 7.97 3.88 -4.46
C LYS A 49 7.66 4.28 -5.91
N HIS A 50 6.45 4.78 -6.18
CA HIS A 50 6.06 5.17 -7.53
C HIS A 50 6.86 6.38 -8.04
N SER A 51 7.21 7.32 -7.16
CA SER A 51 8.06 8.46 -7.50
C SER A 51 9.47 8.03 -7.86
N SER A 52 10.06 7.09 -7.14
CA SER A 52 11.36 6.50 -7.51
C SER A 52 11.28 5.73 -8.84
N ASN A 53 10.25 4.90 -9.03
CA ASN A 53 10.05 4.18 -10.29
C ASN A 53 9.86 5.13 -11.48
N LEU A 54 9.24 6.29 -11.27
CA LEU A 54 9.08 7.32 -12.31
C LEU A 54 10.44 7.86 -12.75
N ILE A 55 11.35 8.13 -11.81
CA ILE A 55 12.72 8.54 -12.08
C ILE A 55 13.45 7.45 -12.89
N ASP A 56 13.35 6.20 -12.46
CA ASP A 56 13.99 5.07 -13.15
C ASP A 56 13.47 4.90 -14.58
N ASN A 57 12.17 5.09 -14.81
CA ASN A 57 11.57 5.04 -16.14
C ASN A 57 12.10 6.14 -17.07
N PHE A 58 12.30 7.36 -16.56
CA PHE A 58 12.80 8.48 -17.36
C PHE A 58 14.29 8.27 -17.72
N ASN A 59 15.07 7.76 -16.77
CA ASN A 59 16.44 7.29 -17.02
C ASN A 59 16.46 6.21 -18.10
N THR A 60 15.68 5.15 -17.93
CA THR A 60 15.62 4.03 -18.88
C THR A 60 15.22 4.50 -20.28
N MET A 61 14.18 5.32 -20.38
CA MET A 61 13.70 5.87 -21.66
C MET A 61 14.80 6.67 -22.36
N THR A 62 15.56 7.48 -21.61
CA THR A 62 16.57 8.35 -22.20
C THR A 62 17.85 7.59 -22.57
N SER A 63 18.26 6.60 -21.78
CA SER A 63 19.34 5.69 -22.18
C SER A 63 19.01 4.95 -23.47
N LEU A 64 17.77 4.46 -23.61
CA LEU A 64 17.32 3.82 -24.85
C LEU A 64 17.31 4.81 -26.02
N LEU A 65 16.92 6.07 -25.80
CA LEU A 65 17.00 7.10 -26.83
C LEU A 65 18.44 7.37 -27.28
N CYS A 66 19.39 7.42 -26.34
CA CYS A 66 20.82 7.56 -26.66
C CYS A 66 21.34 6.36 -27.47
N PHE A 67 20.99 5.12 -27.10
CA PHE A 67 21.38 3.94 -27.88
C PHE A 67 20.83 3.95 -29.31
N VAL A 68 19.57 4.35 -29.49
CA VAL A 68 18.99 4.50 -30.85
C VAL A 68 19.74 5.58 -31.64
N ALA A 69 20.14 6.67 -31.00
CA ALA A 69 20.90 7.73 -31.66
C ALA A 69 22.32 7.27 -32.06
N GLU A 70 22.98 6.48 -31.21
CA GLU A 70 24.27 5.84 -31.49
C GLU A 70 24.17 4.85 -32.66
N ASP A 71 23.15 4.00 -32.67
CA ASP A 71 22.90 3.05 -33.76
C ASP A 71 22.67 3.77 -35.10
N LEU A 72 21.88 4.86 -35.10
CA LEU A 72 21.66 5.69 -36.30
C LEU A 72 22.95 6.33 -36.80
N THR A 73 23.80 6.78 -35.87
CA THR A 73 25.10 7.37 -36.19
C THR A 73 26.01 6.35 -36.85
N GLU A 74 26.08 5.12 -36.33
CA GLU A 74 26.89 4.07 -36.94
C GLU A 74 26.33 3.62 -38.30
N LEU A 75 25.00 3.51 -38.44
CA LEU A 75 24.35 3.11 -39.69
C LEU A 75 24.64 4.08 -40.84
N TYR A 76 24.64 5.39 -40.55
CA TYR A 76 24.83 6.44 -41.56
C TYR A 76 26.26 6.95 -41.67
N LYS A 77 27.20 6.51 -40.82
CA LYS A 77 28.58 6.98 -40.72
C LYS A 77 29.31 7.16 -42.05
N ASN A 78 29.11 6.22 -42.99
CA ASN A 78 29.72 6.22 -44.32
C ASN A 78 28.72 6.48 -45.46
N ASP A 79 27.51 6.98 -45.16
CA ASP A 79 26.50 7.27 -46.18
C ASP A 79 26.95 8.44 -47.07
N GLU A 80 26.75 8.27 -48.37
CA GLU A 80 27.08 9.28 -49.39
C GLU A 80 26.24 10.55 -49.22
N ASP A 81 25.00 10.43 -48.69
CA ASP A 81 24.13 11.57 -48.43
C ASP A 81 24.51 12.26 -47.10
N PRO A 82 25.11 13.47 -47.13
CA PRO A 82 25.47 14.20 -45.93
C PRO A 82 24.25 14.56 -45.07
N ARG A 83 23.03 14.60 -45.62
CA ARG A 83 21.82 14.91 -44.85
C ARG A 83 21.51 13.85 -43.80
N LYS A 84 21.72 12.57 -44.13
CA LYS A 84 21.46 11.46 -43.21
C LYS A 84 22.50 11.40 -42.09
N ARG A 85 23.77 11.66 -42.42
CA ARG A 85 24.86 11.81 -41.44
C ARG A 85 24.57 12.94 -40.46
N ASN A 86 24.23 14.13 -40.98
CA ASN A 86 23.89 15.27 -40.14
C ASN A 86 22.65 15.01 -39.26
N LEU A 87 21.63 14.30 -39.77
CA LEU A 87 20.45 13.93 -38.99
C LEU A 87 20.80 12.98 -37.83
N ALA A 88 21.68 12.01 -38.07
CA ALA A 88 22.15 11.07 -37.05
C ALA A 88 23.00 11.74 -35.96
N GLU A 89 23.85 12.70 -36.33
CA GLU A 89 24.61 13.52 -35.38
C GLU A 89 23.69 14.44 -34.55
N GLU A 90 22.66 15.03 -35.16
CA GLU A 90 21.70 15.91 -34.48
C GLU A 90 20.86 15.15 -33.45
N ILE A 91 20.34 13.96 -33.78
CA ILE A 91 19.57 13.17 -32.81
C ILE A 91 20.44 12.74 -31.62
N THR A 92 21.73 12.46 -31.85
CA THR A 92 22.70 12.17 -30.78
C THR A 92 22.92 13.39 -29.88
N THR A 93 23.04 14.57 -30.48
CA THR A 93 23.19 15.82 -29.71
C THR A 93 21.97 16.07 -28.82
N ILE A 94 20.78 15.83 -29.36
CA ILE A 94 19.51 16.08 -28.66
C ILE A 94 19.20 15.03 -27.61
N SER A 95 19.49 13.76 -27.85
CA SER A 95 19.36 12.71 -26.84
C SER A 95 20.24 13.01 -25.62
N ASN A 96 21.50 13.43 -25.85
CA ASN A 96 22.43 13.83 -24.80
C ASN A 96 21.96 15.06 -24.03
N GLU A 97 21.37 16.05 -24.72
CA GLU A 97 20.81 17.23 -24.06
C GLU A 97 19.58 16.90 -23.19
N ILE A 98 18.70 16.00 -23.67
CA ILE A 98 17.55 15.50 -22.91
C ILE A 98 18.02 14.75 -21.66
N GLU A 99 19.08 13.94 -21.78
CA GLU A 99 19.67 13.23 -20.64
C GLU A 99 20.22 14.21 -19.59
N GLU A 100 21.06 15.14 -20.01
CA GLU A 100 21.80 16.02 -19.10
C GLU A 100 20.91 17.10 -18.49
N LEU A 101 20.14 17.82 -19.31
CA LEU A 101 19.37 18.98 -18.87
C LEU A 101 17.94 18.60 -18.44
N GLY A 102 17.38 17.53 -19.02
CA GLY A 102 16.06 17.03 -18.69
C GLY A 102 16.10 16.04 -17.54
N VAL A 103 16.57 14.82 -17.82
CA VAL A 103 16.42 13.69 -16.91
C VAL A 103 17.26 13.80 -15.65
N LYS A 104 18.57 14.09 -15.75
CA LYS A 104 19.42 14.18 -14.55
C LYS A 104 18.94 15.25 -13.58
N ARG A 105 18.54 16.41 -14.12
CA ARG A 105 17.94 17.48 -13.33
C ARG A 105 16.62 17.04 -12.68
N PHE A 106 15.71 16.44 -13.45
CA PHE A 106 14.45 15.90 -12.93
C PHE A 106 14.67 14.88 -11.81
N GLN A 107 15.59 13.93 -12.01
CA GLN A 107 16.00 12.96 -11.01
C GLN A 107 16.49 13.63 -9.72
N THR A 108 17.44 14.56 -9.81
CA THR A 108 17.96 15.26 -8.62
C THR A 108 16.85 15.97 -7.87
N GLN A 109 15.99 16.71 -8.58
CA GLN A 109 14.93 17.48 -7.94
C GLN A 109 13.85 16.59 -7.30
N LEU A 110 13.39 15.54 -7.98
CA LEU A 110 12.44 14.59 -7.40
C LEU A 110 13.03 13.83 -6.21
N LEU A 111 14.29 13.40 -6.28
CA LEU A 111 14.92 12.75 -5.14
C LEU A 111 14.97 13.68 -3.93
N THR A 112 15.45 14.91 -4.12
CA THR A 112 15.65 15.86 -3.02
C THR A 112 14.34 16.40 -2.45
N HIS A 113 13.36 16.72 -3.27
CA HIS A 113 12.16 17.46 -2.85
C HIS A 113 10.88 16.62 -2.78
N VAL A 114 10.89 15.38 -3.28
CA VAL A 114 9.71 14.50 -3.29
C VAL A 114 9.99 13.21 -2.53
N VAL A 115 10.99 12.43 -2.97
CA VAL A 115 11.27 11.10 -2.43
C VAL A 115 11.86 11.18 -1.02
N ASN A 116 12.90 11.99 -0.81
CA ASN A 116 13.56 12.11 0.50
C ASN A 116 12.62 12.63 1.60
N PRO A 117 11.86 13.73 1.41
CA PRO A 117 10.93 14.21 2.43
C PRO A 117 9.83 13.18 2.74
N THR A 118 9.35 12.45 1.72
CA THR A 118 8.39 11.35 1.93
C THR A 118 8.99 10.23 2.77
N ASN A 119 10.24 9.84 2.50
CA ASN A 119 10.94 8.80 3.26
C ASN A 119 11.23 9.23 4.72
N GLU A 120 11.61 10.49 4.93
CA GLU A 120 11.80 11.05 6.28
C GLU A 120 10.47 11.06 7.08
N TYR A 121 9.35 11.35 6.42
CA TYR A 121 8.03 11.21 7.01
C TYR A 121 7.71 9.74 7.37
N LEU A 122 7.98 8.80 6.46
CA LEU A 122 7.77 7.36 6.67
C LEU A 122 8.62 6.79 7.81
N GLU A 123 9.85 7.27 8.02
CA GLU A 123 10.69 6.82 9.13
C GLU A 123 10.03 7.06 10.50
N LYS A 124 9.29 8.16 10.67
CA LYS A 124 8.61 8.49 11.93
C LYS A 124 7.54 7.46 12.32
N PHE A 125 6.94 6.78 11.34
CA PHE A 125 5.95 5.71 11.60
C PHE A 125 6.57 4.53 12.36
N LYS A 126 7.87 4.25 12.20
CA LYS A 126 8.52 3.13 12.87
C LYS A 126 8.51 3.28 14.39
N GLU A 127 8.70 4.50 14.90
CA GLU A 127 8.67 4.77 16.34
C GLU A 127 7.24 4.66 16.89
N VAL A 128 6.26 5.22 16.18
CA VAL A 128 4.85 5.16 16.60
C VAL A 128 4.31 3.72 16.55
N LYS A 129 4.70 2.90 15.58
CA LYS A 129 4.36 1.47 15.57
C LYS A 129 4.89 0.70 16.77
N LYS A 130 6.07 1.06 17.28
CA LYS A 130 6.60 0.48 18.54
C LYS A 130 5.73 0.88 19.74
N LEU A 131 5.24 2.13 19.78
CA LEU A 131 4.31 2.58 20.82
C LEU A 131 2.97 1.85 20.74
N CYS A 132 2.40 1.67 19.55
CA CYS A 132 1.17 0.89 19.35
C CYS A 132 1.33 -0.58 19.80
N SER A 133 2.48 -1.20 19.50
CA SER A 133 2.80 -2.55 19.98
C SER A 133 2.88 -2.60 21.51
N LYS A 134 3.55 -1.61 22.12
CA LYS A 134 3.64 -1.49 23.59
C LYS A 134 2.26 -1.29 24.23
N ARG A 135 1.40 -0.46 23.64
CA ARG A 135 0.00 -0.26 24.06
C ARG A 135 -0.77 -1.59 24.05
N ASN A 136 -0.65 -2.36 22.97
CA ASN A 136 -1.32 -3.66 22.85
C ASN A 136 -0.84 -4.64 23.92
N ASP A 137 0.47 -4.63 24.21
CA ASP A 137 1.05 -5.45 25.27
C ASP A 137 0.51 -5.09 26.66
N THR A 138 0.42 -3.79 26.99
CA THR A 138 -0.13 -3.32 28.27
C THR A 138 -1.63 -3.55 28.37
N LEU A 139 -2.38 -3.45 27.25
CA LEU A 139 -3.81 -3.75 27.23
C LEU A 139 -4.07 -5.21 27.61
N LYS A 140 -3.31 -6.14 27.03
CA LYS A 140 -3.41 -7.56 27.37
C LYS A 140 -3.08 -7.83 28.84
N GLU A 141 -2.12 -7.11 29.40
CA GLU A 141 -1.77 -7.24 30.82
C GLU A 141 -2.87 -6.68 31.74
N TYR A 142 -3.47 -5.55 31.37
CA TYR A 142 -4.65 -5.00 32.04
C TYR A 142 -5.84 -5.97 31.99
N ASP A 143 -6.21 -6.48 30.82
CA ASP A 143 -7.34 -7.41 30.65
C ASP A 143 -7.09 -8.73 31.40
N TYR A 144 -5.84 -9.21 31.45
CA TYR A 144 -5.46 -10.38 32.26
C TYR A 144 -5.78 -10.17 33.75
N PHE A 145 -5.30 -9.06 34.34
CA PHE A 145 -5.53 -8.79 35.77
C PHE A 145 -7.00 -8.45 36.06
N ARG A 146 -7.71 -7.79 35.13
CA ARG A 146 -9.15 -7.51 35.25
C ARG A 146 -9.94 -8.82 35.34
N ASN A 147 -9.71 -9.74 34.41
CA ASN A 147 -10.35 -11.06 34.41
C ASN A 147 -10.00 -11.87 35.67
N ARG A 148 -8.76 -11.75 36.17
CA ARG A 148 -8.31 -12.44 37.39
C ARG A 148 -8.98 -11.88 38.64
N VAL A 149 -9.11 -10.56 38.77
CA VAL A 149 -9.84 -9.91 39.88
C VAL A 149 -11.32 -10.29 39.83
N MET A 150 -11.96 -10.25 38.66
CA MET A 150 -13.36 -10.63 38.45
C MET A 150 -13.64 -12.07 38.92
N LYS A 151 -12.85 -13.05 38.47
CA LYS A 151 -12.97 -14.45 38.89
C LYS A 151 -12.78 -14.64 40.39
N LEU A 152 -11.83 -13.91 40.99
CA LEU A 152 -11.60 -13.99 42.44
C LEU A 152 -12.72 -13.34 43.26
N SER A 153 -13.40 -12.32 42.74
CA SER A 153 -14.57 -11.71 43.40
C SER A 153 -15.83 -12.56 43.31
N GLU A 154 -15.99 -13.35 42.24
CA GLU A 154 -17.18 -14.19 42.01
C GLU A 154 -17.09 -15.58 42.66
N THR A 155 -15.96 -15.93 43.28
CA THR A 155 -15.74 -17.27 43.86
C THR A 155 -16.67 -17.53 45.06
N PRO A 156 -17.59 -18.50 44.99
CA PRO A 156 -18.51 -18.81 46.08
C PRO A 156 -17.76 -19.35 47.31
N GLY A 157 -18.07 -18.85 48.50
CA GLY A 157 -17.44 -19.24 49.77
C GLY A 157 -16.21 -18.41 50.18
N GLY A 158 -15.84 -17.38 49.40
CA GLY A 158 -14.70 -16.52 49.68
C GLY A 158 -13.35 -17.14 49.27
N ASN A 159 -12.34 -16.29 49.09
CA ASN A 159 -11.01 -16.72 48.68
C ASN A 159 -10.26 -17.34 49.87
N LYS A 160 -9.60 -18.49 49.66
CA LYS A 160 -8.84 -19.21 50.73
C LYS A 160 -7.71 -18.37 51.34
N ASP A 161 -7.18 -17.40 50.59
CA ASP A 161 -6.18 -16.44 51.03
C ASP A 161 -6.78 -15.02 51.01
N PRO A 162 -7.03 -14.40 52.18
CA PRO A 162 -7.58 -13.05 52.29
C PRO A 162 -6.71 -11.97 51.63
N LEU A 163 -5.40 -12.18 51.53
CA LEU A 163 -4.45 -11.21 50.95
C LEU A 163 -4.35 -11.31 49.43
N LYS A 164 -4.83 -12.41 48.83
CA LYS A 164 -4.70 -12.64 47.38
C LYS A 164 -5.53 -11.65 46.55
N LEU A 165 -6.75 -11.35 46.96
CA LEU A 165 -7.60 -10.39 46.23
C LEU A 165 -7.04 -8.95 46.30
N PRO A 166 -6.65 -8.41 47.47
CA PRO A 166 -5.98 -7.11 47.55
C PRO A 166 -4.72 -7.00 46.67
N LYS A 167 -3.85 -8.03 46.70
CA LYS A 167 -2.62 -8.06 45.88
C LYS A 167 -2.89 -8.05 44.37
N GLU A 168 -3.92 -8.76 43.91
CA GLU A 168 -4.29 -8.75 42.49
C GLU A 168 -4.98 -7.45 42.08
N LYS A 169 -5.72 -6.79 42.98
CA LYS A 169 -6.25 -5.43 42.75
C LYS A 169 -5.15 -4.38 42.62
N GLU A 170 -4.09 -4.48 43.42
CA GLU A 170 -2.91 -3.62 43.30
C GLU A 170 -2.25 -3.77 41.92
N LYS A 171 -2.01 -5.01 41.47
CA LYS A 171 -1.48 -5.28 40.12
C LYS A 171 -2.40 -4.79 39.01
N LEU A 172 -3.71 -4.94 39.16
CA LEU A 172 -4.69 -4.41 38.23
C LEU A 172 -4.59 -2.89 38.12
N ASN A 173 -4.45 -2.18 39.25
CA ASN A 173 -4.29 -0.73 39.24
C ASN A 173 -3.00 -0.30 38.53
N THR A 174 -1.88 -0.99 38.77
CA THR A 174 -0.62 -0.74 38.06
C THR A 174 -0.77 -0.98 36.55
N ALA A 175 -1.31 -2.14 36.16
CA ALA A 175 -1.50 -2.48 34.75
C ALA A 175 -2.47 -1.52 34.04
N LYS A 176 -3.49 -1.03 34.75
CA LYS A 176 -4.41 -0.01 34.25
C LYS A 176 -3.68 1.31 33.98
N GLY A 177 -2.85 1.78 34.92
CA GLY A 177 -2.07 3.00 34.74
C GLY A 177 -1.07 2.92 33.57
N ASP A 178 -0.40 1.77 33.42
CA ASP A 178 0.51 1.53 32.29
C ASP A 178 -0.23 1.51 30.94
N TYR A 179 -1.40 0.88 30.89
CA TYR A 179 -2.27 0.88 29.71
C TYR A 179 -2.76 2.30 29.37
N GLU A 180 -3.31 3.05 30.34
CA GLU A 180 -3.82 4.41 30.12
C GLU A 180 -2.72 5.35 29.62
N LEU A 181 -1.51 5.26 30.19
CA LEU A 181 -0.36 6.04 29.74
C LEU A 181 0.04 5.70 28.31
N THR A 182 0.22 4.40 28.01
CA THR A 182 0.65 3.98 26.67
C THR A 182 -0.42 4.20 25.60
N GLN A 183 -1.69 4.10 25.99
CA GLN A 183 -2.85 4.47 25.17
C GLN A 183 -2.78 5.94 24.78
N GLN A 184 -2.68 6.84 25.76
CA GLN A 184 -2.63 8.28 25.53
C GLN A 184 -1.45 8.64 24.61
N VAL A 185 -0.24 8.17 24.95
CA VAL A 185 0.97 8.46 24.17
C VAL A 185 0.86 7.91 22.74
N ALA A 186 0.33 6.70 22.55
CA ALA A 186 0.16 6.15 21.21
C ALA A 186 -0.84 6.96 20.37
N MET A 187 -1.97 7.37 20.96
CA MET A 187 -2.96 8.19 20.27
C MET A 187 -2.42 9.57 19.90
N GLU A 188 -1.78 10.27 20.83
CA GLU A 188 -1.16 11.58 20.58
C GLU A 188 -0.16 11.50 19.42
N ARG A 189 0.75 10.52 19.46
CA ARG A 189 1.77 10.36 18.40
C ARG A 189 1.22 9.92 17.06
N MET A 190 0.16 9.10 17.03
CA MET A 190 -0.54 8.80 15.78
C MET A 190 -1.17 10.06 15.18
N GLN A 191 -1.85 10.86 16.01
CA GLN A 191 -2.50 12.09 15.56
C GLN A 191 -1.49 13.10 15.01
N GLU A 192 -0.35 13.30 15.70
CA GLU A 192 0.74 14.16 15.23
C GLU A 192 1.21 13.80 13.81
N LEU A 193 1.34 12.50 13.49
CA LEU A 193 1.75 12.05 12.16
C LEU A 193 0.65 12.18 11.10
N VAL A 194 -0.62 12.02 11.51
CA VAL A 194 -1.76 12.27 10.63
C VAL A 194 -1.83 13.74 10.25
N ASP A 195 -1.62 14.64 11.20
CA ASP A 195 -1.64 16.09 10.98
C ASP A 195 -0.44 16.56 10.15
N MET A 196 0.75 15.99 10.41
CA MET A 196 1.97 16.26 9.67
C MET A 196 1.85 15.93 8.17
N LYS A 197 0.99 14.97 7.80
CA LYS A 197 0.76 14.56 6.40
C LYS A 197 0.47 15.76 5.51
N THR A 198 -0.44 16.64 5.93
CA THR A 198 -0.86 17.80 5.12
C THR A 198 0.32 18.74 4.86
N ILE A 199 1.14 18.97 5.87
CA ILE A 199 2.30 19.87 5.78
C ILE A 199 3.33 19.32 4.79
N VAL A 200 3.65 18.03 4.89
CA VAL A 200 4.64 17.38 4.02
C VAL A 200 4.11 17.27 2.58
N PHE A 201 2.89 16.78 2.40
CA PHE A 201 2.39 16.45 1.06
C PHE A 201 1.93 17.65 0.24
N ASN A 202 1.68 18.81 0.82
CA ASN A 202 1.42 20.03 0.05
C ASN A 202 2.66 20.41 -0.78
N ASP A 203 3.82 20.55 -0.15
CA ASP A 203 5.08 20.90 -0.83
C ASP A 203 5.49 19.79 -1.82
N VAL A 204 5.44 18.52 -1.38
CA VAL A 204 5.76 17.37 -2.23
C VAL A 204 4.89 17.32 -3.50
N THR A 205 3.60 17.65 -3.40
CA THR A 205 2.68 17.67 -4.56
C THR A 205 3.05 18.78 -5.54
N GLU A 206 3.24 20.00 -5.04
CA GLU A 206 3.63 21.14 -5.86
C GLU A 206 4.97 20.89 -6.57
N GLN A 207 5.95 20.36 -5.85
CA GLN A 207 7.25 20.01 -6.39
C GLN A 207 7.18 18.90 -7.44
N THR A 208 6.34 17.89 -7.24
CA THR A 208 6.15 16.82 -8.24
C THR A 208 5.61 17.38 -9.54
N ILE A 209 4.56 18.21 -9.48
CA ILE A 209 3.93 18.80 -10.66
C ILE A 209 4.89 19.76 -11.36
N GLY A 210 5.55 20.65 -10.61
CA GLY A 210 6.49 21.63 -11.15
C GLY A 210 7.65 20.97 -11.90
N ASN A 211 8.21 19.90 -11.34
CA ASN A 211 9.30 19.17 -11.99
C ASN A 211 8.85 18.42 -13.25
N LEU A 212 7.63 17.88 -13.29
CA LEU A 212 7.08 17.26 -14.50
C LEU A 212 6.88 18.28 -15.64
N ILE A 213 6.32 19.45 -15.32
CA ILE A 213 6.16 20.55 -16.29
C ILE A 213 7.52 20.96 -16.83
N GLN A 214 8.47 21.20 -15.93
CA GLN A 214 9.80 21.66 -16.32
C GLN A 214 10.56 20.64 -17.17
N TYR A 215 10.44 19.34 -16.86
CA TYR A 215 10.99 18.28 -17.70
C TYR A 215 10.35 18.31 -19.10
N SER A 216 9.02 18.41 -19.18
CA SER A 216 8.30 18.43 -20.46
C SER A 216 8.71 19.63 -21.32
N ASP A 217 8.86 20.80 -20.71
CA ASP A 217 9.27 22.02 -21.40
C ASP A 217 10.71 21.89 -21.92
N GLN A 218 11.61 21.30 -21.11
CA GLN A 218 12.99 21.05 -21.51
C GLN A 218 13.07 20.07 -22.69
N VAL A 219 12.35 18.95 -22.63
CA VAL A 219 12.31 17.97 -23.73
C VAL A 219 11.76 18.61 -25.00
N LYS A 220 10.68 19.40 -24.89
CA LYS A 220 10.11 20.11 -26.03
C LYS A 220 11.12 21.07 -26.65
N ALA A 221 11.81 21.86 -25.82
CA ALA A 221 12.83 22.81 -26.29
C ALA A 221 14.00 22.09 -27.01
N SER A 222 14.41 20.92 -26.54
CA SER A 222 15.41 20.08 -27.22
C SER A 222 14.89 19.53 -28.55
N LEU A 223 13.65 19.01 -28.59
CA LEU A 223 13.06 18.47 -29.81
C LEU A 223 12.75 19.53 -30.88
N ASP A 224 12.41 20.75 -30.49
CA ASP A 224 12.16 21.86 -31.42
C ASP A 224 13.42 22.19 -32.26
N LYS A 225 14.62 21.83 -31.80
CA LYS A 225 15.86 21.94 -32.59
C LYS A 225 15.86 20.98 -33.79
N MET A 226 15.26 19.78 -33.67
CA MET A 226 15.10 18.81 -34.78
C MET A 226 14.09 19.25 -35.83
N SER A 227 13.18 20.18 -35.51
CA SER A 227 12.11 20.61 -36.43
C SER A 227 12.64 21.12 -37.78
N LYS A 228 13.90 21.58 -37.82
CA LYS A 228 14.62 22.03 -39.01
C LYS A 228 15.00 20.90 -39.99
N PHE A 229 14.99 19.66 -39.52
CA PHE A 229 15.41 18.47 -40.29
C PHE A 229 14.25 17.52 -40.60
N ALA A 230 13.06 17.74 -40.03
CA ALA A 230 11.87 16.95 -40.32
C ALA A 230 11.39 17.20 -41.76
N ALA A 231 11.36 16.14 -42.58
CA ALA A 231 10.88 16.19 -43.95
C ALA A 231 9.36 16.37 -44.00
N LYS A 232 8.90 17.62 -44.01
CA LYS A 232 7.49 18.04 -43.86
C LYS A 232 6.84 17.54 -42.55
N PRO A 233 5.96 18.33 -41.93
CA PRO A 233 5.14 17.80 -40.84
C PRO A 233 4.40 16.57 -41.35
N LEU A 234 4.33 15.51 -40.54
CA LEU A 234 3.19 14.60 -40.65
C LEU A 234 1.96 15.47 -40.39
N GLU A 235 1.32 15.96 -41.45
CA GLU A 235 -0.01 16.57 -41.38
C GLU A 235 -1.00 15.46 -40.98
N GLY A 236 -0.93 15.05 -39.72
CA GLY A 236 -2.09 14.56 -39.01
C GLY A 236 -2.98 15.77 -38.82
N ASN A 237 -4.05 15.85 -39.60
CA ASN A 237 -5.13 16.80 -39.46
C ASN A 237 -5.62 16.80 -37.99
N VAL A 238 -5.10 17.71 -37.16
CA VAL A 238 -5.70 18.03 -35.87
C VAL A 238 -6.52 19.30 -36.11
N PRO A 239 -7.86 19.20 -36.21
CA PRO A 239 -8.68 20.36 -36.44
C PRO A 239 -8.51 21.31 -35.26
N SER A 240 -8.08 22.54 -35.55
CA SER A 240 -8.20 23.66 -34.62
C SER A 240 -9.65 23.78 -34.15
N VAL A 241 -9.79 23.94 -32.85
CA VAL A 241 -11.02 24.13 -32.09
C VAL A 241 -12.00 25.08 -32.79
N VAL A 242 -13.17 24.55 -33.13
CA VAL A 242 -14.41 25.34 -33.18
C VAL A 242 -15.40 24.64 -32.25
N SER A 243 -15.77 25.30 -31.16
CA SER A 243 -16.84 24.83 -30.28
C SER A 243 -18.17 24.76 -31.05
N PRO A 244 -18.97 23.71 -30.82
CA PRO A 244 -20.34 23.97 -30.40
C PRO A 244 -20.81 23.12 -29.21
N LYS A 245 -21.80 23.69 -28.54
CA LYS A 245 -22.51 23.30 -27.32
C LYS A 245 -22.92 21.81 -27.21
N SER A 246 -22.74 21.32 -25.98
CA SER A 246 -23.54 20.34 -25.23
C SER A 246 -23.92 19.01 -25.91
N THR A 247 -23.47 17.90 -25.33
CA THR A 247 -24.30 16.99 -24.50
C THR A 247 -23.50 15.73 -24.17
N THR A 248 -23.66 15.21 -22.93
CA THR A 248 -23.17 13.91 -22.40
C THR A 248 -21.66 13.70 -22.30
N SER A 249 -21.03 13.30 -21.19
CA SER A 249 -21.37 13.04 -19.79
C SER A 249 -20.04 13.11 -19.03
N PRO A 250 -20.00 13.49 -17.74
CA PRO A 250 -18.74 13.63 -17.02
C PRO A 250 -18.21 12.26 -16.60
N ILE A 251 -17.06 11.86 -17.12
CA ILE A 251 -16.21 10.87 -16.46
C ILE A 251 -15.37 11.65 -15.46
N SER A 252 -15.88 11.75 -14.24
CA SER A 252 -15.07 12.04 -13.07
C SER A 252 -14.88 10.73 -12.28
N PRO A 253 -13.66 10.44 -11.82
CA PRO A 253 -13.43 9.41 -10.81
C PRO A 253 -13.85 9.94 -9.43
N PRO A 254 -14.19 9.05 -8.49
CA PRO A 254 -13.73 9.34 -7.14
C PRO A 254 -13.16 8.14 -6.39
N SER A 255 -12.08 8.50 -5.69
CA SER A 255 -11.56 8.02 -4.42
C SER A 255 -12.56 7.42 -3.42
N ALA A 256 -12.07 6.39 -2.72
CA ALA A 256 -12.22 6.03 -1.30
C ALA A 256 -13.59 5.86 -0.60
N SER A 257 -13.61 4.75 0.15
CA SER A 257 -14.28 4.52 1.45
C SER A 257 -15.76 4.11 1.52
N ALA A 258 -15.90 2.85 1.96
CA ALA A 258 -16.87 2.33 2.93
C ALA A 258 -18.37 2.51 2.65
N ARG A 259 -18.99 1.43 2.14
CA ARG A 259 -20.35 1.02 2.54
C ARG A 259 -20.40 -0.48 2.79
N LYS A 260 -20.94 -0.87 3.94
CA LYS A 260 -21.56 -2.18 4.21
C LYS A 260 -23.08 -1.95 4.24
N PRO A 261 -23.93 -2.98 4.09
CA PRO A 261 -24.05 -4.00 3.04
C PRO A 261 -25.29 -3.69 2.13
N PRO A 262 -25.51 -4.46 1.04
CA PRO A 262 -26.46 -5.57 1.17
C PRO A 262 -25.94 -6.85 0.53
N ALA A 263 -26.31 -7.97 1.15
CA ALA A 263 -26.20 -9.28 0.54
C ALA A 263 -27.00 -9.32 -0.76
N THR A 264 -26.37 -9.69 -1.88
CA THR A 264 -26.88 -10.64 -2.89
C THR A 264 -25.90 -10.79 -4.05
N SER A 265 -25.42 -12.03 -4.24
CA SER A 265 -24.89 -12.64 -5.48
C SER A 265 -23.87 -11.86 -6.30
N ASN A 266 -22.57 -12.11 -6.08
CA ASN A 266 -21.55 -11.81 -7.10
C ASN A 266 -21.70 -12.80 -8.29
N PRO A 267 -21.80 -12.32 -9.54
CA PRO A 267 -21.85 -13.17 -10.72
C PRO A 267 -20.46 -13.75 -11.03
N LEU A 268 -20.44 -15.03 -11.42
CA LEU A 268 -19.24 -15.83 -11.66
C LEU A 268 -18.53 -15.52 -13.00
N PRO A 269 -17.25 -15.90 -13.13
CA PRO A 269 -16.57 -16.08 -14.40
C PRO A 269 -17.29 -17.10 -15.30
N PRO A 270 -17.38 -16.89 -16.63
CA PRO A 270 -17.93 -17.87 -17.57
C PRO A 270 -17.09 -19.15 -17.68
N SER A 271 -15.85 -19.17 -17.18
CA SER A 271 -14.97 -20.35 -17.19
C SER A 271 -14.01 -20.36 -16.01
N PHE A 272 -13.86 -21.50 -15.33
CA PHE A 272 -12.87 -21.71 -14.25
C PHE A 272 -11.41 -21.73 -14.73
N ASN A 273 -11.15 -21.45 -16.01
CA ASN A 273 -9.85 -21.53 -16.66
C ASN A 273 -9.06 -20.22 -16.52
N CYS A 274 -8.98 -19.70 -15.31
CA CYS A 274 -8.24 -18.48 -14.96
C CYS A 274 -7.20 -18.78 -13.87
N GLU A 275 -6.30 -17.82 -13.63
CA GLU A 275 -5.33 -17.91 -12.54
C GLU A 275 -6.02 -17.67 -11.19
N TRP A 276 -5.77 -18.56 -10.24
CA TRP A 276 -6.35 -18.49 -8.90
C TRP A 276 -5.29 -18.12 -7.86
N TYR A 277 -5.71 -17.31 -6.91
CA TYR A 277 -4.97 -16.94 -5.71
C TYR A 277 -5.79 -17.30 -4.47
N TYR A 278 -5.13 -17.62 -3.36
CA TYR A 278 -5.79 -17.94 -2.10
C TYR A 278 -4.98 -17.43 -0.90
N LEU A 279 -5.65 -17.18 0.22
CA LEU A 279 -5.00 -16.79 1.48
C LEU A 279 -4.75 -18.03 2.35
N ASP A 280 -3.54 -18.16 2.88
CA ASP A 280 -3.21 -19.20 3.87
C ASP A 280 -3.68 -18.82 5.29
N GLU A 281 -3.41 -19.68 6.29
CA GLU A 281 -3.74 -19.44 7.70
C GLU A 281 -3.06 -18.21 8.30
N ASN A 282 -1.98 -17.74 7.67
CA ASN A 282 -1.23 -16.55 8.06
C ASN A 282 -1.63 -15.31 7.23
N VAL A 283 -2.69 -15.41 6.41
CA VAL A 283 -3.21 -14.35 5.53
C VAL A 283 -2.21 -13.95 4.44
N ASN A 284 -1.28 -14.83 4.09
CA ASN A 284 -0.38 -14.60 2.95
C ASN A 284 -1.08 -15.00 1.66
N GLN A 285 -0.97 -14.14 0.65
CA GLN A 285 -1.44 -14.43 -0.70
C GLN A 285 -0.51 -15.46 -1.36
N LEU A 286 -1.07 -16.61 -1.73
CA LEU A 286 -0.41 -17.68 -2.45
C LEU A 286 -1.06 -17.87 -3.83
N GLY A 287 -0.22 -18.05 -4.86
CA GLY A 287 -0.62 -18.19 -6.26
C GLY A 287 0.46 -17.66 -7.21
N PRO A 288 0.22 -17.67 -8.53
CA PRO A 288 -0.96 -18.20 -9.20
C PRO A 288 -0.99 -19.74 -9.19
N VAL A 289 -2.18 -20.32 -9.02
CA VAL A 289 -2.43 -21.77 -9.20
C VAL A 289 -3.52 -21.99 -10.22
N THR A 290 -3.48 -23.13 -10.91
CA THR A 290 -4.55 -23.51 -11.83
C THR A 290 -5.75 -24.10 -11.06
N PHE A 291 -6.95 -24.07 -11.64
CA PHE A 291 -8.13 -24.64 -11.01
C PHE A 291 -7.97 -26.12 -10.57
N PRO A 292 -7.33 -27.01 -11.36
CA PRO A 292 -7.03 -28.38 -10.91
C PRO A 292 -6.13 -28.44 -9.66
N GLN A 293 -5.13 -27.55 -9.57
CA GLN A 293 -4.24 -27.45 -8.40
C GLN A 293 -4.99 -26.92 -7.18
N LEU A 294 -5.88 -25.95 -7.36
CA LEU A 294 -6.75 -25.43 -6.30
C LEU A 294 -7.69 -26.54 -5.77
N LYS A 295 -8.30 -27.32 -6.66
CA LYS A 295 -9.13 -28.50 -6.31
C LYS A 295 -8.33 -29.54 -5.54
N GLN A 296 -7.10 -29.83 -5.96
CA GLN A 296 -6.22 -30.76 -5.26
C GLN A 296 -5.89 -30.28 -3.83
N LYS A 297 -5.57 -29.00 -3.65
CA LYS A 297 -5.27 -28.40 -2.34
C LYS A 297 -6.48 -28.40 -1.39
N TYR A 298 -7.68 -28.18 -1.94
CA TYR A 298 -8.93 -28.31 -1.19
C TYR A 298 -9.18 -29.75 -0.74
N LYS A 299 -8.96 -30.75 -1.60
CA LYS A 299 -9.06 -32.17 -1.24
C LYS A 299 -8.00 -32.63 -0.24
N GLN A 300 -6.80 -32.03 -0.28
CA GLN A 300 -5.72 -32.30 0.67
C GLN A 300 -5.93 -31.64 2.03
N GLY A 301 -7.01 -30.87 2.22
CA GLY A 301 -7.31 -30.17 3.47
C GLY A 301 -6.45 -28.94 3.74
N SER A 302 -5.64 -28.51 2.76
CA SER A 302 -4.86 -27.26 2.86
C SER A 302 -5.71 -26.01 2.66
N LEU A 303 -6.90 -26.15 2.06
CA LEU A 303 -7.90 -25.09 1.94
C LEU A 303 -9.17 -25.54 2.64
N ASN A 304 -9.83 -24.61 3.32
CA ASN A 304 -11.09 -24.86 4.01
C ASN A 304 -12.21 -23.98 3.41
N PRO A 305 -13.50 -24.24 3.71
CA PRO A 305 -14.61 -23.46 3.16
C PRO A 305 -14.55 -21.95 3.46
N LYS A 306 -13.82 -21.55 4.50
CA LYS A 306 -13.63 -20.15 4.91
C LYS A 306 -12.36 -19.51 4.31
N THR A 307 -11.59 -20.25 3.53
CA THR A 307 -10.41 -19.73 2.85
C THR A 307 -10.86 -18.71 1.79
N HIS A 308 -10.22 -17.55 1.80
CA HIS A 308 -10.46 -16.51 0.79
C HIS A 308 -9.71 -16.88 -0.49
N VAL A 309 -10.41 -16.76 -1.62
CA VAL A 309 -9.91 -17.05 -2.95
C VAL A 309 -10.25 -15.91 -3.89
N PHE A 310 -9.41 -15.73 -4.89
CA PHE A 310 -9.58 -14.75 -5.95
C PHE A 310 -9.19 -15.38 -7.29
N GLY A 311 -10.10 -15.38 -8.24
CA GLY A 311 -9.82 -15.68 -9.65
C GLY A 311 -9.76 -14.38 -10.43
N ALA A 312 -8.94 -14.32 -11.49
CA ALA A 312 -8.78 -13.12 -12.32
C ALA A 312 -10.10 -12.54 -12.88
N ASP A 313 -11.13 -13.38 -13.00
CA ASP A 313 -12.46 -13.01 -13.49
C ASP A 313 -13.48 -12.74 -12.37
N MET A 314 -13.06 -12.74 -11.10
CA MET A 314 -13.91 -12.39 -9.94
C MET A 314 -13.85 -10.90 -9.65
N ALA A 315 -14.99 -10.31 -9.29
CA ALA A 315 -15.06 -8.90 -8.93
C ALA A 315 -14.27 -8.54 -7.65
N ASP A 316 -14.16 -9.49 -6.70
CA ASP A 316 -13.42 -9.30 -5.44
C ASP A 316 -13.05 -10.67 -4.82
N TRP A 317 -12.21 -10.65 -3.79
CA TRP A 317 -11.92 -11.80 -2.94
C TRP A 317 -13.19 -12.33 -2.30
N ALA A 318 -13.40 -13.63 -2.38
CA ALA A 318 -14.56 -14.28 -1.78
C ALA A 318 -14.11 -15.53 -1.02
N THR A 319 -14.82 -15.89 0.05
CA THR A 319 -14.59 -17.18 0.70
C THR A 319 -15.17 -18.31 -0.16
N ILE A 320 -14.55 -19.49 -0.10
CA ILE A 320 -15.00 -20.65 -0.90
C ILE A 320 -16.50 -20.93 -0.67
N ASP A 321 -16.99 -20.86 0.57
CA ASP A 321 -18.41 -21.05 0.93
C ASP A 321 -19.37 -19.98 0.38
N SER A 322 -18.88 -18.76 0.15
CA SER A 322 -19.68 -17.66 -0.40
C SER A 322 -19.93 -17.79 -1.90
N VAL A 323 -19.26 -18.75 -2.56
CA VAL A 323 -19.42 -19.05 -4.00
C VAL A 323 -19.91 -20.50 -4.17
N PRO A 324 -21.23 -20.76 -4.10
CA PRO A 324 -21.78 -22.12 -4.10
C PRO A 324 -21.38 -22.99 -5.30
N GLN A 325 -21.19 -22.37 -6.48
CA GLN A 325 -20.72 -23.09 -7.67
C GLN A 325 -19.26 -23.55 -7.53
N LEU A 326 -18.40 -22.73 -6.92
CA LEU A 326 -17.01 -23.09 -6.64
C LEU A 326 -16.94 -24.27 -5.67
N VAL A 327 -17.74 -24.25 -4.60
CA VAL A 327 -17.87 -25.39 -3.66
C VAL A 327 -18.28 -26.66 -4.41
N SER A 328 -19.26 -26.56 -5.31
CA SER A 328 -19.77 -27.71 -6.07
C SER A 328 -18.70 -28.31 -6.98
N HIS A 329 -17.88 -27.49 -7.65
CA HIS A 329 -16.80 -27.97 -8.50
C HIS A 329 -15.58 -28.48 -7.73
N LEU A 330 -15.25 -27.87 -6.57
CA LEU A 330 -14.17 -28.33 -5.70
C LEU A 330 -14.52 -29.66 -5.01
N SER A 331 -15.79 -29.87 -4.65
CA SER A 331 -16.30 -31.08 -3.99
C SER A 331 -16.69 -32.21 -4.95
N SER A 332 -16.97 -31.91 -6.22
CA SER A 332 -17.19 -32.93 -7.25
C SER A 332 -15.99 -33.90 -7.35
N SER A 333 -16.26 -35.21 -7.48
CA SER A 333 -15.22 -36.26 -7.55
C SER A 333 -14.16 -35.98 -8.60
#